data_AF-A0A3M1KWA5-F1
#
_entry.id   AF-A0A3M1KWA5-F1
#
_cell.length_a   1.000
_cell.length_b   1.000
_cell.length_c   1.000
_cell.angle_alpha   90.00
_cell.angle_beta   90.00
_cell.angle_gamma   90.00
#
_symmetry.space_group_name_H-M   'P 1'
#
loop_
_entity.id
_entity.type
_entity.pdbx_description
1 polymer ?
#
loop_
_entity_poly.entity_id
_entity_poly.type
_entity_poly.pdbx_seq_one_letter_code
_entity_poly.pdbx_strand_id
1 'polypeptide(L)'
;EQLEILIRIGAFRFTGKTKYELMWEKNAALDPQRQREGRFATGTLFEHPHEDFTLPRLHEGPNDQAFDEIELLGFPLCSPFELLAPGHDHEGILAEHLPRFVGRIVTILGYYVCKRDVRTVKGEWMAFGTWLDREGRFFDTTHFPDFLQRHPFRGKGIYRIEGRVVEEFGFPSLEAVRMQRLPFVRDERYDEA
;
A
#
# COMPACT_ATOMS: atom_id res chain seq x y z
N GLU A 1 -8.50 5.97 -20.55
CA GLU A 1 -7.30 5.95 -19.69
C GLU A 1 -7.42 6.88 -18.48
N GLN A 2 -7.44 8.21 -18.62
CA GLN A 2 -7.51 9.12 -17.45
C GLN A 2 -8.75 8.92 -16.56
N LEU A 3 -9.92 8.74 -17.18
CA LEU A 3 -11.16 8.46 -16.44
C LEU A 3 -11.09 7.15 -15.64
N GLU A 4 -10.35 6.17 -16.13
CA GLU A 4 -10.17 4.89 -15.43
C GLU A 4 -9.26 5.04 -14.22
N ILE A 5 -8.18 5.84 -14.31
CA ILE A 5 -7.37 6.18 -13.14
C ILE A 5 -8.21 6.86 -12.07
N LEU A 6 -9.07 7.81 -12.47
CA LEU A 6 -9.96 8.52 -11.53
C LEU A 6 -10.99 7.60 -10.88
N ILE A 7 -11.51 6.61 -11.62
CA ILE A 7 -12.43 5.62 -11.06
C ILE A 7 -11.68 4.68 -10.10
N ARG A 8 -10.51 4.15 -10.50
CA ARG A 8 -9.70 3.23 -9.68
C ARG A 8 -9.21 3.86 -8.38
N ILE A 9 -8.83 5.15 -8.40
CA ILE A 9 -8.43 5.89 -7.20
C ILE A 9 -9.63 6.33 -6.32
N GLY A 10 -10.86 6.00 -6.70
CA GLY A 10 -12.05 6.33 -5.93
C GLY A 10 -12.42 7.82 -5.96
N ALA A 11 -12.08 8.56 -7.03
CA ALA A 11 -12.43 9.97 -7.16
C ALA A 11 -13.94 10.22 -7.26
N PHE A 12 -14.71 9.21 -7.70
CA PHE A 12 -16.17 9.28 -7.87
C PHE A 12 -16.97 8.65 -6.71
N ARG A 13 -16.35 8.37 -5.56
CA ARG A 13 -17.03 7.79 -4.38
C ARG A 13 -18.27 8.57 -3.93
N PHE A 14 -18.32 9.88 -4.22
CA PHE A 14 -19.48 10.73 -3.94
C PHE A 14 -20.76 10.32 -4.67
N THR A 15 -20.64 9.52 -5.74
CA THR A 15 -21.78 9.01 -6.52
C THR A 15 -22.50 7.85 -5.82
N GLY A 16 -21.88 7.23 -4.81
CA GLY A 16 -22.40 6.02 -4.16
C GLY A 16 -22.34 4.76 -5.03
N LYS A 17 -21.84 4.86 -6.27
CA LYS A 17 -21.67 3.74 -7.19
C LYS A 17 -20.36 3.01 -6.92
N THR A 18 -20.34 1.71 -7.22
CA THR A 18 -19.13 0.88 -7.16
C THR A 18 -18.17 1.25 -8.30
N LYS A 19 -16.90 0.89 -8.13
CA LYS A 19 -15.86 1.07 -9.15
C LYS A 19 -16.23 0.36 -10.44
N TYR A 20 -16.79 -0.84 -10.32
CA TYR A 20 -17.20 -1.63 -11.47
C TYR A 20 -18.39 -1.02 -12.21
N GLU A 21 -19.39 -0.48 -11.49
CA GLU A 21 -20.49 0.27 -12.10
C GLU A 21 -19.99 1.49 -12.86
N LEU A 22 -19.07 2.26 -12.26
CA LEU A 22 -18.46 3.43 -12.90
C LEU A 22 -17.61 3.04 -14.12
N MET A 23 -16.92 1.91 -14.08
CA MET A 23 -16.14 1.38 -15.21
C MET A 23 -17.04 0.93 -16.36
N TRP A 24 -18.21 0.37 -16.06
CA TRP A 24 -19.23 0.06 -17.06
C TRP A 24 -19.81 1.33 -17.69
N GLU A 25 -20.20 2.31 -16.86
CA GLU A 25 -20.73 3.59 -17.33
C GLU A 25 -19.72 4.35 -18.19
N LYS A 26 -18.42 4.30 -17.84
CA LYS A 26 -17.33 4.81 -18.68
C LYS A 26 -17.42 4.25 -20.09
N ASN A 27 -17.57 2.93 -20.24
CA ASN A 27 -17.63 2.29 -21.55
C ASN A 27 -18.91 2.69 -22.30
N ALA A 28 -20.06 2.74 -21.61
CA ALA A 28 -21.33 3.14 -22.21
C ALA A 28 -21.40 4.63 -22.61
N ALA A 29 -20.72 5.53 -21.89
CA ALA A 29 -20.72 6.97 -22.15
C ALA A 29 -19.64 7.41 -23.17
N LEU A 30 -18.56 6.65 -23.28
CA LEU A 30 -17.49 6.90 -24.26
C LEU A 30 -17.68 6.15 -25.57
N ASP A 31 -18.79 5.42 -25.73
CA ASP A 31 -19.14 4.75 -26.98
C ASP A 31 -19.26 5.79 -28.13
N PRO A 32 -18.38 5.73 -29.14
CA PRO A 32 -18.39 6.67 -30.25
C PRO A 32 -19.70 6.65 -31.05
N GLN A 33 -20.47 5.56 -31.05
CA GLN A 33 -21.76 5.50 -31.73
C GLN A 33 -22.78 6.42 -31.04
N ARG A 34 -22.89 6.36 -29.71
CA ARG A 34 -23.77 7.26 -28.92
C ARG A 34 -23.33 8.72 -28.96
N GLN A 35 -22.02 8.99 -28.97
CA GLN A 35 -21.53 10.36 -29.10
C GLN A 35 -21.73 10.95 -30.50
N ARG A 36 -21.70 10.12 -31.56
CA ARG A 36 -22.04 10.53 -32.93
C ARG A 36 -23.54 10.77 -33.09
N GLU A 37 -24.37 9.92 -32.50
CA GLU A 37 -25.81 10.16 -32.41
C GLU A 37 -26.11 11.48 -31.70
N GLY A 38 -25.47 11.80 -30.57
CA GLY A 38 -25.67 13.08 -29.88
C GLY A 38 -25.09 14.33 -30.56
N ARG A 39 -24.03 14.20 -31.37
CA ARG A 39 -23.35 15.34 -32.05
C ARG A 39 -23.82 15.59 -33.49
N PHE A 40 -24.40 14.58 -34.14
CA PHE A 40 -24.99 14.68 -35.48
C PHE A 40 -26.51 14.43 -35.48
N ALA A 41 -27.19 14.32 -34.33
CA ALA A 41 -28.64 14.35 -34.24
C ALA A 41 -29.20 15.72 -34.60
N THR A 42 -29.23 16.01 -35.89
CA THR A 42 -30.39 16.65 -36.47
C THR A 42 -31.60 15.78 -36.13
N GLY A 43 -32.38 16.21 -35.12
CA GLY A 43 -33.67 15.67 -34.69
C GLY A 43 -34.03 14.26 -35.17
N THR A 44 -33.66 13.24 -34.40
CA THR A 44 -34.18 11.89 -34.59
C THR A 44 -35.68 11.88 -34.27
N LEU A 45 -36.49 11.32 -35.18
CA LEU A 45 -37.96 11.33 -35.09
C LEU A 45 -38.53 10.30 -34.10
N PHE A 46 -37.69 9.35 -33.65
CA PHE A 46 -38.06 8.25 -32.75
C PHE A 46 -37.00 8.09 -31.67
N GLU A 47 -37.43 7.85 -30.44
CA GLU A 47 -36.55 7.48 -29.33
C GLU A 47 -36.07 6.03 -29.53
N HIS A 48 -34.77 5.80 -29.38
CA HIS A 48 -34.25 4.44 -29.31
C HIS A 48 -34.74 3.79 -28.01
N PRO A 49 -35.23 2.53 -28.04
CA PRO A 49 -35.57 1.82 -26.83
C PRO A 49 -34.32 1.71 -25.96
N HIS A 50 -34.38 2.25 -24.75
CA HIS A 50 -33.36 1.99 -23.74
C HIS A 50 -33.56 0.55 -23.25
N GLU A 51 -32.65 -0.35 -23.64
CA GLU A 51 -32.53 -1.64 -22.95
C GLU A 51 -31.92 -1.38 -21.58
N ASP A 52 -32.70 -1.63 -20.53
CA ASP A 52 -32.24 -1.63 -19.15
C ASP A 52 -31.33 -2.85 -18.92
N PHE A 53 -30.06 -2.70 -19.28
CA PHE A 53 -29.03 -3.67 -18.91
C PHE A 53 -28.81 -3.60 -17.40
N THR A 54 -29.22 -4.65 -16.70
CA THR A 54 -28.87 -4.83 -15.29
C THR A 54 -27.46 -5.39 -15.21
N LEU A 55 -26.55 -4.61 -14.64
CA LEU A 55 -25.18 -5.07 -14.41
C LEU A 55 -25.22 -6.27 -13.46
N PRO A 56 -24.51 -7.38 -13.76
CA PRO A 56 -24.29 -8.41 -12.76
C PRO A 56 -23.64 -7.77 -11.52
N ARG A 57 -23.98 -8.25 -10.33
CA ARG A 57 -23.39 -7.75 -9.09
C ARG A 57 -21.91 -8.12 -9.08
N LEU A 58 -21.06 -7.16 -9.40
CA LEU A 58 -19.62 -7.30 -9.31
C LEU A 58 -19.23 -7.02 -7.85
N HIS A 59 -18.61 -8.02 -7.22
CA HIS A 59 -18.22 -7.95 -5.82
C HIS A 59 -16.88 -7.23 -5.70
N GLU A 60 -16.82 -6.20 -4.86
CA GLU A 60 -15.57 -5.59 -4.43
C GLU A 60 -15.08 -6.27 -3.15
N GLY A 61 -13.83 -6.75 -3.17
CA GLY A 61 -13.15 -7.25 -2.01
C GLY A 61 -12.87 -6.11 -1.00
N PRO A 62 -12.72 -6.42 0.29
CA PRO A 62 -12.51 -5.41 1.34
C PRO A 62 -11.21 -4.63 1.15
N ASN A 63 -10.21 -5.20 0.47
CA ASN A 63 -8.88 -4.63 0.30
C ASN A 63 -8.58 -4.13 -1.12
N ASP A 64 -9.51 -4.31 -2.07
CA ASP A 64 -9.30 -3.98 -3.49
C ASP A 64 -8.91 -2.52 -3.68
N GLN A 65 -9.57 -1.63 -2.92
CA GLN A 65 -9.29 -0.20 -2.96
C GLN A 65 -7.85 0.11 -2.49
N ALA A 66 -7.40 -0.53 -1.41
CA ALA A 66 -6.06 -0.34 -0.90
C ALA A 66 -4.98 -0.87 -1.87
N PHE A 67 -5.26 -1.97 -2.56
CA PHE A 67 -4.36 -2.50 -3.58
C PHE A 67 -4.30 -1.61 -4.83
N ASP A 68 -5.42 -1.05 -5.28
CA ASP A 68 -5.43 -0.03 -6.33
C ASP A 68 -4.62 1.21 -5.95
N GLU A 69 -4.74 1.69 -4.70
CA GLU A 69 -3.96 2.81 -4.18
C GLU A 69 -2.46 2.48 -4.13
N ILE A 70 -2.09 1.27 -3.73
CA ILE A 70 -0.68 0.82 -3.77
C ILE A 70 -0.15 0.78 -5.20
N GLU A 71 -0.94 0.32 -6.16
CA GLU A 71 -0.53 0.24 -7.56
C GLU A 71 -0.38 1.65 -8.19
N LEU A 72 -1.31 2.56 -7.89
CA LEU A 72 -1.36 3.89 -8.49
C LEU A 72 -0.48 4.92 -7.77
N LEU A 73 -0.46 4.91 -6.44
CA LEU A 73 0.25 5.87 -5.58
C LEU A 73 1.54 5.30 -4.98
N GLY A 74 1.65 3.98 -4.88
CA GLY A 74 2.75 3.31 -4.17
C GLY A 74 2.54 3.15 -2.66
N PHE A 75 1.36 3.51 -2.13
CA PHE A 75 0.97 3.37 -0.73
C PHE A 75 -0.57 3.38 -0.58
N PRO A 76 -1.13 2.70 0.44
CA PRO A 76 -2.57 2.76 0.72
C PRO A 76 -2.93 3.98 1.58
N LEU A 77 -4.20 4.40 1.54
CA LEU A 77 -4.75 5.46 2.39
C LEU A 77 -5.24 4.94 3.75
N CYS A 78 -5.55 3.64 3.84
CA CYS A 78 -5.76 2.96 5.12
C CYS A 78 -4.43 2.64 5.81
N SER A 79 -4.48 2.07 7.02
CA SER A 79 -3.27 1.58 7.67
C SER A 79 -2.69 0.42 6.85
N PRO A 80 -1.43 0.47 6.39
CA PRO A 80 -0.82 -0.63 5.64
C PRO A 80 -0.82 -1.95 6.43
N PHE A 81 -0.90 -1.88 7.76
CA PHE A 81 -0.92 -3.03 8.66
C PHE A 81 -2.23 -3.83 8.59
N GLU A 82 -3.32 -3.22 8.12
CA GLU A 82 -4.58 -3.92 7.85
C GLU A 82 -4.44 -4.92 6.68
N LEU A 83 -3.44 -4.71 5.81
CA LEU A 83 -3.15 -5.58 4.68
C LEU A 83 -2.22 -6.74 5.04
N LEU A 84 -1.78 -6.89 6.29
CA LEU A 84 -0.91 -8.00 6.68
C LEU A 84 -1.64 -9.34 6.59
N ALA A 85 -0.92 -10.36 6.12
CA ALA A 85 -1.44 -11.72 6.17
C ALA A 85 -1.77 -12.13 7.63
N PRO A 86 -2.82 -12.94 7.87
CA PRO A 86 -3.23 -13.35 9.21
C PRO A 86 -2.08 -13.97 10.02
N GLY A 87 -1.99 -13.60 11.30
CA GLY A 87 -1.00 -14.15 12.24
C GLY A 87 0.25 -13.31 12.46
N HIS A 88 0.33 -12.10 11.89
CA HIS A 88 1.46 -11.17 12.04
C HIS A 88 1.09 -9.81 12.66
N ASP A 89 -0.20 -9.56 12.84
CA ASP A 89 -0.84 -8.30 13.20
C ASP A 89 -0.57 -7.82 14.64
N HIS A 90 -0.06 -8.68 15.52
CA HIS A 90 0.17 -8.34 16.94
C HIS A 90 1.62 -8.54 17.42
N GLU A 91 2.56 -8.84 16.53
CA GLU A 91 3.95 -9.02 16.92
C GLU A 91 4.66 -7.71 17.30
N GLY A 92 5.46 -7.72 18.37
CA GLY A 92 6.39 -6.64 18.70
C GLY A 92 5.82 -5.46 19.49
N ILE A 93 6.71 -4.55 19.87
CA ILE A 93 6.38 -3.31 20.59
C ILE A 93 6.12 -2.16 19.61
N LEU A 94 5.60 -1.04 20.12
CA LEU A 94 5.46 0.23 19.42
C LEU A 94 6.73 1.09 19.59
N ALA A 95 6.95 2.02 18.66
CA ALA A 95 8.10 2.92 18.66
C ALA A 95 8.16 3.76 19.95
N GLU A 96 7.01 4.17 20.49
CA GLU A 96 6.92 4.91 21.75
C GLU A 96 7.49 4.17 22.97
N HIS A 97 7.56 2.84 22.89
CA HIS A 97 8.05 2.01 23.98
C HIS A 97 9.56 1.83 23.93
N LEU A 98 10.24 2.18 22.81
CA LEU A 98 11.68 2.02 22.66
C LEU A 98 12.49 2.60 23.83
N PRO A 99 12.22 3.81 24.37
CA PRO A 99 12.97 4.34 25.52
C PRO A 99 12.98 3.40 26.74
N ARG A 100 11.94 2.58 26.93
CA ARG A 100 11.83 1.65 28.07
C ARG A 100 12.69 0.39 27.91
N PHE A 101 13.20 0.14 26.71
CA PHE A 101 13.91 -1.09 26.35
C PHE A 101 15.36 -0.85 25.91
N VAL A 102 15.94 0.33 26.18
CA VAL A 102 17.34 0.64 25.86
C VAL A 102 18.27 -0.47 26.38
N GLY A 103 19.17 -0.93 25.51
CA GLY A 103 20.10 -2.03 25.76
C GLY A 103 19.52 -3.45 25.59
N ARG A 104 18.21 -3.59 25.36
CA ARG A 104 17.54 -4.90 25.16
C ARG A 104 17.25 -5.17 23.70
N ILE A 105 17.11 -6.45 23.35
CA ILE A 105 16.61 -6.86 22.04
C ILE A 105 15.10 -6.85 22.08
N VAL A 106 14.49 -6.21 21.08
CA VAL A 106 13.03 -6.13 20.91
C VAL A 106 12.67 -6.46 19.47
N THR A 107 11.41 -6.83 19.25
CA THR A 107 10.81 -6.90 17.92
C THR A 107 9.87 -5.71 17.74
N ILE A 108 9.89 -5.08 16.57
CA ILE A 108 8.95 -4.05 16.14
C ILE A 108 8.51 -4.35 14.71
N LEU A 109 7.26 -4.04 14.36
CA LEU A 109 6.86 -3.99 12.97
C LEU A 109 7.04 -2.57 12.43
N GLY A 110 7.68 -2.47 11.26
CA GLY A 110 7.91 -1.20 10.58
C GLY A 110 7.37 -1.24 9.16
N TYR A 111 6.55 -0.26 8.80
CA TYR A 111 6.23 0.07 7.42
C TYR A 111 7.39 0.87 6.82
N TYR A 112 7.98 0.35 5.74
CA TYR A 112 9.15 0.92 5.08
C TYR A 112 8.85 2.31 4.50
N VAL A 113 9.62 3.33 4.91
CA VAL A 113 9.57 4.67 4.32
C VAL A 113 10.70 4.83 3.32
N CYS A 114 11.94 4.79 3.81
CA CYS A 114 13.13 4.92 2.99
C CYS A 114 14.34 4.29 3.67
N LYS A 115 15.42 4.13 2.90
CA LYS A 115 16.74 3.78 3.43
C LYS A 115 17.80 4.69 2.84
N ARG A 116 18.88 4.88 3.61
CA ARG A 116 20.10 5.53 3.17
C ARG A 116 21.24 4.52 3.23
N ASP A 117 21.79 4.19 2.06
CA ASP A 117 23.00 3.37 1.98
C ASP A 117 24.23 4.23 2.25
N VAL A 118 25.11 3.73 3.14
CA VAL A 118 26.38 4.38 3.47
C VAL A 118 27.48 3.33 3.53
N ARG A 119 28.73 3.78 3.52
CA ARG A 119 29.89 2.91 3.69
C ARG A 119 30.51 3.09 5.08
N THR A 120 30.89 1.99 5.71
CA THR A 120 31.67 2.03 6.95
C THR A 120 33.07 2.58 6.67
N VAL A 121 33.85 2.86 7.72
CA VAL A 121 35.27 3.24 7.61
C VAL A 121 36.09 2.17 6.87
N LYS A 122 35.68 0.89 6.95
CA LYS A 122 36.30 -0.23 6.22
C LYS A 122 35.84 -0.35 4.77
N GLY A 123 34.94 0.53 4.30
CA GLY A 123 34.41 0.53 2.94
C GLY A 123 33.23 -0.43 2.70
N GLU A 124 32.73 -1.08 3.74
CA GLU A 124 31.63 -2.06 3.66
C GLU A 124 30.27 -1.35 3.63
N TRP A 125 29.28 -1.93 2.94
CA TRP A 125 27.94 -1.37 2.89
C TRP A 125 27.20 -1.56 4.21
N MET A 126 26.63 -0.47 4.72
CA MET A 126 25.64 -0.47 5.80
C MET A 126 24.47 0.43 5.38
N ALA A 127 23.35 0.35 6.09
CA ALA A 127 22.18 1.15 5.77
C ALA A 127 21.49 1.69 7.02
N PHE A 128 20.95 2.90 6.90
CA PHE A 128 19.99 3.46 7.86
C PHE A 128 18.59 3.32 7.27
N GLY A 129 17.65 2.73 8.01
CA GLY A 129 16.25 2.59 7.61
C GLY A 129 15.38 3.52 8.43
N THR A 130 14.40 4.16 7.77
CA THR A 130 13.35 4.93 8.44
C THR A 130 12.01 4.25 8.21
N TRP A 131 11.24 4.14 9.29
CA TRP A 131 10.04 3.30 9.34
C TRP A 131 8.90 4.04 10.05
N LEU A 132 7.67 3.57 9.83
CA LEU A 132 6.51 3.90 10.66
C LEU A 132 6.03 2.65 11.38
N ASP A 133 5.70 2.75 12.67
CA ASP A 133 5.03 1.69 13.41
C ASP A 133 3.51 1.67 13.12
N ARG A 134 2.80 0.77 13.80
CA ARG A 134 1.34 0.59 13.64
C ARG A 134 0.51 1.82 14.00
N GLU A 135 1.05 2.70 14.84
CA GLU A 135 0.41 3.94 15.27
C GLU A 135 0.89 5.14 14.43
N GLY A 136 1.63 4.89 13.34
CA GLY A 136 2.17 5.93 12.48
C GLY A 136 3.33 6.71 13.11
N ARG A 137 3.94 6.21 14.19
CA ARG A 137 5.10 6.84 14.82
C ARG A 137 6.37 6.36 14.15
N PHE A 138 7.24 7.30 13.80
CA PHE A 138 8.48 6.95 13.13
C PHE A 138 9.53 6.39 14.09
N PHE A 139 10.38 5.52 13.57
CA PHE A 139 11.59 5.07 14.24
C PHE A 139 12.66 4.75 13.21
N ASP A 140 13.92 4.82 13.62
CA ASP A 140 15.06 4.54 12.75
C ASP A 140 15.76 3.23 13.15
N THR A 141 16.39 2.62 12.15
CA THR A 141 17.20 1.41 12.30
C THR A 141 18.57 1.57 11.66
N THR A 142 19.57 0.94 12.25
CA THR A 142 20.93 0.80 11.71
C THR A 142 21.16 -0.66 11.31
N HIS A 143 21.57 -0.88 10.07
CA HIS A 143 21.85 -2.20 9.51
C HIS A 143 23.33 -2.32 9.17
N PHE A 144 24.10 -2.94 10.08
CA PHE A 144 25.53 -3.19 9.87
C PHE A 144 25.78 -4.21 8.75
N PRO A 145 26.99 -4.22 8.13
CA PRO A 145 27.27 -5.03 6.94
C PRO A 145 26.92 -6.52 7.08
N ASP A 146 27.28 -7.14 8.21
CA ASP A 146 27.02 -8.56 8.48
C ASP A 146 25.53 -8.90 8.44
N PHE A 147 24.69 -8.03 9.00
CA PHE A 147 23.25 -8.21 9.04
C PHE A 147 22.60 -7.81 7.72
N LEU A 148 23.06 -6.74 7.08
CA LEU A 148 22.52 -6.26 5.81
C LEU A 148 22.69 -7.30 4.69
N GLN A 149 23.82 -8.02 4.67
CA GLN A 149 24.06 -9.09 3.70
C GLN A 149 23.13 -10.30 3.91
N ARG A 150 22.85 -10.67 5.17
CA ARG A 150 22.02 -11.84 5.52
C ARG A 150 20.52 -11.54 5.48
N HIS A 151 20.15 -10.31 5.84
CA HIS A 151 18.78 -9.83 5.96
C HIS A 151 18.61 -8.51 5.18
N PRO A 152 18.76 -8.53 3.84
CA PRO A 152 18.66 -7.33 3.04
C PRO A 152 17.22 -6.82 2.97
N PHE A 153 17.09 -5.53 2.64
CA PHE A 153 15.81 -4.93 2.27
C PHE A 153 15.26 -5.60 1.00
N ARG A 154 13.97 -5.95 1.01
CA ARG A 154 13.23 -6.63 -0.08
C ARG A 154 12.14 -5.75 -0.71
N GLY A 155 12.38 -4.44 -0.78
CA GLY A 155 11.47 -3.44 -1.35
C GLY A 155 10.51 -2.81 -0.33
N LYS A 156 9.54 -2.05 -0.82
CA LYS A 156 8.50 -1.44 0.02
C LYS A 156 7.60 -2.49 0.69
N GLY A 157 7.04 -2.16 1.84
CA GLY A 157 6.11 -3.02 2.58
C GLY A 157 6.40 -3.01 4.07
N ILE A 158 5.79 -3.96 4.77
CA ILE A 158 5.94 -4.10 6.22
C ILE A 158 7.03 -5.13 6.52
N TYR A 159 7.83 -4.81 7.52
CA TYR A 159 8.91 -5.65 7.99
C TYR A 159 8.74 -5.96 9.46
N ARG A 160 9.03 -7.21 9.82
CA ARG A 160 9.37 -7.58 11.18
C ARG A 160 10.85 -7.32 11.39
N ILE A 161 11.17 -6.44 12.32
CA ILE A 161 12.53 -6.02 12.63
C ILE A 161 12.82 -6.39 14.08
N GLU A 162 13.83 -7.22 14.26
CA GLU A 162 14.37 -7.56 15.57
C GLU A 162 15.73 -6.89 15.72
N GLY A 163 15.92 -6.15 16.81
CA GLY A 163 17.12 -5.36 16.99
C GLY A 163 17.36 -4.98 18.44
N ARG A 164 18.59 -4.58 18.73
CA ARG A 164 18.96 -4.00 20.02
C ARG A 164 18.54 -2.54 20.03
N VAL A 165 17.80 -2.12 21.06
CA VAL A 165 17.49 -0.71 21.25
C VAL A 165 18.74 0.01 21.73
N VAL A 166 19.12 1.05 21.01
CA VAL A 166 20.23 1.95 21.36
C VAL A 166 19.70 3.37 21.45
N GLU A 167 20.32 4.21 22.27
CA GLU A 167 19.95 5.61 22.40
C GLU A 167 21.17 6.47 22.14
N GLU A 168 21.05 7.36 21.16
CA GLU A 168 22.07 8.37 20.85
C GLU A 168 21.44 9.75 20.98
N PHE A 169 22.03 10.61 21.81
CA PHE A 169 21.58 11.99 22.03
C PHE A 169 20.08 12.10 22.42
N GLY A 170 19.56 11.13 23.18
CA GLY A 170 18.15 11.09 23.61
C GLY A 170 17.17 10.62 22.54
N PHE A 171 17.67 10.08 21.42
CA PHE A 171 16.85 9.48 20.37
C PHE A 171 17.03 7.95 20.37
N PRO A 172 16.00 7.17 20.76
CA PRO A 172 16.06 5.73 20.72
C PRO A 172 15.89 5.21 19.29
N SER A 173 16.76 4.29 18.87
CA SER A 173 16.73 3.62 17.57
C SER A 173 17.07 2.14 17.74
N LEU A 174 17.09 1.40 16.63
CA LEU A 174 17.32 -0.05 16.62
C LEU A 174 18.56 -0.42 15.81
N GLU A 175 19.52 -1.08 16.44
CA GLU A 175 20.53 -1.85 15.70
C GLU A 175 19.92 -3.17 15.26
N ALA A 176 19.60 -3.28 13.97
CA ALA A 176 18.89 -4.43 13.43
C ALA A 176 19.80 -5.68 13.42
N VAL A 177 19.30 -6.76 14.03
CA VAL A 177 19.96 -8.07 14.11
C VAL A 177 19.30 -9.05 13.14
N ARG A 178 17.97 -8.95 12.97
CA ARG A 178 17.20 -9.75 12.02
C ARG A 178 16.09 -8.91 11.42
N MET A 179 15.87 -9.09 10.12
CA MET A 179 14.82 -8.41 9.40
C MET A 179 14.16 -9.34 8.39
N GLN A 180 12.82 -9.29 8.33
CA GLN A 180 12.02 -10.08 7.40
C GLN A 180 10.86 -9.24 6.87
N ARG A 181 10.73 -9.15 5.54
CA ARG A 181 9.54 -8.59 4.91
C ARG A 181 8.35 -9.53 5.14
N LEU A 182 7.26 -9.00 5.66
CA LEU A 182 6.02 -9.74 5.88
C LEU A 182 5.15 -9.71 4.62
N PRO A 183 4.42 -10.81 4.32
CA PRO A 183 3.50 -10.85 3.20
C PRO A 183 2.24 -10.04 3.50
N PHE A 184 1.69 -9.41 2.47
CA PHE A 184 0.33 -8.90 2.51
C PHE A 184 -0.67 -10.04 2.28
N VAL A 185 -1.93 -9.80 2.61
CA VAL A 185 -3.06 -10.62 2.17
C VAL A 185 -3.04 -10.78 0.66
N ARG A 186 -3.64 -11.86 0.18
CA ARG A 186 -3.72 -12.13 -1.26
C ARG A 186 -4.57 -11.05 -1.93
N ASP A 187 -4.13 -10.61 -3.10
CA ASP A 187 -4.87 -9.63 -3.91
C ASP A 187 -5.93 -10.37 -4.74
N GLU A 188 -7.18 -10.28 -4.29
CA GLU A 188 -8.32 -10.98 -4.91
C GLU A 188 -8.69 -10.42 -6.29
N ARG A 189 -8.23 -9.21 -6.64
CA ARG A 189 -8.51 -8.56 -7.94
C ARG A 189 -8.00 -9.36 -9.14
N TYR A 190 -7.02 -10.25 -8.94
CA TYR A 190 -6.40 -11.06 -9.99
C TYR A 190 -6.62 -12.57 -9.81
N ASP A 191 -7.50 -12.98 -8.89
CA ASP A 191 -7.68 -14.40 -8.55
C ASP A 191 -8.57 -15.20 -9.53
N GLU A 192 -9.03 -14.57 -10.62
CA GLU A 192 -9.72 -15.23 -11.73
C GLU A 192 -8.81 -15.37 -12.97
N ALA A 193 -8.19 -16.54 -13.09
CA ALA A 193 -7.79 -17.18 -14.34
C ALA A 193 -8.16 -18.67 -14.30
#